data_AF-A0A9X0AL50-F1
#
_entry.id   AF-A0A9X0AL50-F1
#
_cell.length_a   1.000
_cell.length_b   1.000
_cell.length_c   1.000
_cell.angle_alpha   90.00
_cell.angle_beta   90.00
_cell.angle_gamma   90.00
#
_symmetry.space_group_name_H-M   'P 1'
#
loop_
_entity.id
_entity.type
_entity.pdbx_description
1 polymer ?
#
loop_
_entity_poly.entity_id
_entity_poly.type
_entity_poly.pdbx_seq_one_letter_code
_entity_poly.pdbx_strand_id
1 'polypeptide(L)'
;MSDKQTTRPTRNPANQASSINVGHQLLEYNASKRFLRITLDFMNDISPRIFESLIETLPYYRKRVSSVHIRVIFKSRDKDDLNHTHARREILKNVVDQLNRFNRLEEVRFVLNLDYLILNQIEPASAIYGLNFQSWTFDILTDDVEHVQHDSAIDRLLRAQFERNSLVEELDRRHMGSRGSRPDENV
;
A
#
# COMPACT_ATOMS: atom_id res chain seq x y z
N MET A 1 48.80 -9.47 44.94
CA MET A 1 47.34 -9.71 44.92
C MET A 1 46.65 -8.37 44.74
N SER A 2 46.04 -8.13 43.57
CA SER A 2 44.91 -7.21 43.40
C SER A 2 44.33 -7.41 42.00
N ASP A 3 43.04 -7.67 41.99
CA ASP A 3 42.26 -8.22 40.90
C ASP A 3 41.88 -7.20 39.81
N LYS A 4 41.62 -7.76 38.63
CA LYS A 4 41.03 -7.10 37.46
C LYS A 4 39.63 -6.57 37.76
N GLN A 5 39.31 -5.40 37.21
CA GLN A 5 37.93 -5.10 36.78
C GLN A 5 37.93 -4.43 35.41
N THR A 6 37.79 -5.28 34.39
CA THR A 6 37.42 -4.88 33.02
C THR A 6 35.93 -4.50 33.04
N THR A 7 35.63 -3.21 32.99
CA THR A 7 34.27 -2.72 32.76
C THR A 7 33.85 -3.04 31.33
N ARG A 8 32.97 -4.05 31.16
CA ARG A 8 32.23 -4.27 29.92
C ARG A 8 31.28 -3.09 29.70
N PRO A 9 31.24 -2.46 28.51
CA PRO A 9 30.20 -1.49 28.22
C PRO A 9 28.87 -2.21 28.08
N THR A 10 27.95 -1.92 29.00
CA THR A 10 26.56 -2.35 28.97
C THR A 10 25.91 -1.76 27.72
N ARG A 11 25.61 -2.62 26.72
CA ARG A 11 24.83 -2.23 25.54
C ARG A 11 23.43 -1.81 26.00
N ASN A 12 23.17 -0.51 26.06
CA ASN A 12 21.83 0.03 26.23
C ASN A 12 20.94 -0.41 25.04
N PRO A 13 19.88 -1.19 25.26
CA PRO A 13 18.97 -1.63 24.18
C PRO A 13 18.17 -0.46 23.56
N ALA A 14 18.17 0.71 24.20
CA ALA A 14 17.52 1.93 23.69
C ALA A 14 18.18 2.50 22.41
N ASN A 15 19.46 2.24 22.16
CA ASN A 15 20.18 2.77 20.99
C ASN A 15 20.14 1.87 19.74
N GLN A 16 19.49 0.70 19.78
CA GLN A 16 19.28 -0.14 18.59
C GLN A 16 17.94 0.12 17.89
N ALA A 17 17.06 0.96 18.46
CA ALA A 17 15.73 1.21 17.92
C ALA A 17 15.70 2.18 16.72
N SER A 18 16.78 2.92 16.43
CA SER A 18 16.74 4.16 15.65
C SER A 18 17.28 4.11 14.21
N SER A 19 17.86 3.02 13.70
CA SER A 19 18.45 3.06 12.35
C SER A 19 17.63 2.28 11.29
N ILE A 20 16.47 2.80 10.88
CA ILE A 20 16.09 2.69 9.46
C ILE A 20 16.47 4.03 8.85
N ASN A 21 17.62 4.06 8.17
CA ASN A 21 18.02 5.20 7.34
C ASN A 21 17.72 4.88 5.87
N VAL A 22 16.47 4.45 5.61
CA VAL A 22 15.97 4.17 4.26
C VAL A 22 14.83 5.15 4.02
N GLY A 23 15.21 6.42 3.84
CA GLY A 23 14.26 7.47 3.48
C GLY A 23 13.75 7.23 2.07
N HIS A 24 12.44 7.42 1.87
CA HIS A 24 11.83 7.44 0.55
C HIS A 24 10.91 8.66 0.49
N GLN A 25 10.89 9.37 -0.64
CA GLN A 25 10.16 10.64 -0.74
C GLN A 25 8.65 10.53 -0.54
N LEU A 26 8.09 9.33 -0.74
CA LEU A 26 6.66 9.04 -0.52
C LEU A 26 6.37 8.47 0.89
N LEU A 27 7.38 8.39 1.77
CA LEU A 27 7.27 7.81 3.10
C LEU A 27 7.65 8.80 4.19
N GLU A 28 6.84 8.85 5.25
CA GLU A 28 7.20 9.50 6.51
C GLU A 28 7.10 8.49 7.65
N TYR A 29 8.22 8.18 8.29
CA TYR A 29 8.26 7.22 9.39
C TYR A 29 8.47 7.91 10.73
N ASN A 30 7.61 7.61 11.70
CA ASN A 30 7.74 8.05 13.08
C ASN A 30 8.02 6.83 13.97
N ALA A 31 9.28 6.68 14.39
CA ALA A 31 9.72 5.55 15.21
C ALA A 31 9.06 5.53 16.60
N SER A 32 8.90 6.70 17.24
CA SER A 32 8.30 6.81 18.58
C SER A 32 6.85 6.36 18.60
N LYS A 33 6.11 6.61 17.52
CA LYS A 33 4.71 6.22 17.36
C LYS A 33 4.53 4.89 16.61
N ARG A 34 5.62 4.27 16.15
CA ARG A 34 5.58 3.08 15.26
C ARG A 34 4.64 3.29 14.07
N PHE A 35 4.66 4.50 13.52
CA PHE A 35 3.71 4.97 12.53
C PHE A 35 4.41 5.20 11.18
N LEU A 36 3.75 4.84 10.08
CA LEU A 36 4.23 5.09 8.72
C LEU A 36 3.14 5.78 7.89
N ARG A 37 3.45 6.95 7.33
CA ARG A 37 2.63 7.58 6.29
C ARG A 37 3.17 7.19 4.92
N ILE A 38 2.27 6.80 4.02
CA ILE A 38 2.53 6.53 2.61
C ILE A 38 1.68 7.52 1.80
N THR A 39 2.32 8.38 1.01
CA THR A 39 1.61 9.34 0.14
C THR A 39 1.77 8.91 -1.31
N LEU A 40 0.70 8.40 -1.91
CA LEU A 40 0.61 8.10 -3.34
C LEU A 40 0.04 9.32 -4.06
N ASP A 41 0.93 10.22 -4.46
CA ASP A 41 0.55 11.45 -5.16
C ASP A 41 0.50 11.22 -6.67
N PHE A 42 -0.70 11.08 -7.22
CA PHE A 42 -0.93 11.02 -8.67
C PHE A 42 -1.21 12.40 -9.29
N MET A 43 -1.08 13.49 -8.52
CA MET A 43 -1.22 14.85 -9.07
C MET A 43 -0.05 15.27 -9.94
N ASN A 44 1.11 14.68 -9.72
CA ASN A 44 2.31 15.00 -10.47
C ASN A 44 2.61 13.85 -11.43
N ASP A 45 3.29 14.16 -12.54
CA ASP A 45 3.79 13.14 -13.47
C ASP A 45 5.03 12.47 -12.84
N ILE A 46 4.78 11.75 -11.74
CA ILE A 46 5.79 11.04 -10.96
C ILE A 46 6.25 9.84 -11.77
N SER A 47 7.55 9.76 -12.01
CA SER A 47 8.17 8.61 -12.71
C SER A 47 7.76 7.28 -12.08
N PRO A 48 7.33 6.27 -12.85
CA PRO A 48 6.99 4.93 -12.35
C PRO A 48 8.04 4.32 -11.41
N ARG A 49 9.33 4.60 -11.65
CA ARG A 49 10.46 4.15 -10.83
C ARG A 49 10.37 4.58 -9.36
N ILE A 50 9.70 5.69 -9.07
CA ILE A 50 9.50 6.17 -7.70
C ILE A 50 8.54 5.23 -6.96
N PHE A 51 7.51 4.73 -7.63
CA PHE A 51 6.60 3.75 -7.03
C PHE A 51 7.28 2.38 -6.91
N GLU A 52 8.08 1.96 -7.88
CA GLU A 52 8.89 0.73 -7.76
C GLU A 52 9.82 0.80 -6.53
N SER A 53 10.57 1.89 -6.38
CA SER A 53 11.44 2.12 -5.23
C SER A 53 10.68 2.16 -3.90
N LEU A 54 9.45 2.72 -3.88
CA LEU A 54 8.56 2.65 -2.72
C LEU A 54 8.27 1.20 -2.34
N ILE A 55 7.85 0.36 -3.31
CA ILE A 55 7.51 -1.05 -3.06
C ILE A 55 8.72 -1.81 -2.52
N GLU A 56 9.92 -1.56 -3.05
CA GLU A 56 11.17 -2.15 -2.56
C GLU A 56 11.56 -1.68 -1.15
N THR A 57 11.12 -0.48 -0.78
CA THR A 57 11.44 0.14 0.52
C THR A 57 10.49 -0.29 1.65
N LEU A 58 9.22 -0.59 1.36
CA LEU A 58 8.24 -0.98 2.39
C LEU A 58 8.67 -2.17 3.29
N PRO A 59 9.32 -3.24 2.78
CA PRO A 59 9.77 -4.37 3.59
C PRO A 59 10.65 -4.00 4.78
N TYR A 60 11.43 -2.91 4.72
CA TYR A 60 12.30 -2.47 5.82
C TYR A 60 11.51 -2.06 7.07
N TYR A 61 10.25 -1.65 6.90
CA TYR A 61 9.37 -1.17 7.98
C TYR A 61 8.51 -2.26 8.62
N ARG A 62 8.42 -3.43 7.97
CA ARG A 62 7.52 -4.56 8.29
C ARG A 62 7.43 -4.94 9.77
N LYS A 63 8.56 -4.90 10.49
CA LYS A 63 8.67 -5.35 11.90
C LYS A 63 8.52 -4.23 12.92
N ARG A 64 8.52 -2.96 12.48
CA ARG A 64 8.62 -1.80 13.38
C ARG A 64 7.33 -0.99 13.42
N VAL A 65 6.57 -1.00 12.33
CA VAL A 65 5.31 -0.27 12.20
C VAL A 65 4.15 -1.06 12.82
N SER A 66 3.23 -0.34 13.48
CA SER A 66 1.93 -0.86 13.93
C SER A 66 0.74 -0.08 13.41
N SER A 67 0.92 1.17 12.97
CA SER A 67 -0.14 1.95 12.32
C SER A 67 0.37 2.52 11.00
N VAL A 68 -0.43 2.38 9.93
CA VAL A 68 -0.12 2.94 8.61
C VAL A 68 -1.23 3.89 8.18
N HIS A 69 -0.83 5.04 7.64
CA HIS A 69 -1.74 5.95 6.95
C HIS A 69 -1.36 6.00 5.48
N ILE A 70 -2.24 5.51 4.62
CA ILE A 70 -2.11 5.61 3.17
C ILE A 70 -2.96 6.78 2.71
N ARG A 71 -2.33 7.78 2.10
CA ARG A 71 -3.03 8.89 1.44
C ARG A 71 -2.84 8.76 -0.06
N VAL A 72 -3.91 8.73 -0.81
CA VAL A 72 -3.90 8.75 -2.28
C VAL A 72 -4.45 10.08 -2.75
N ILE A 73 -3.78 10.73 -3.69
CA ILE A 73 -4.17 12.04 -4.20
C ILE A 73 -4.31 11.93 -5.71
N PHE A 74 -5.46 12.36 -6.24
CA PHE A 74 -5.70 12.41 -7.69
C PHE A 74 -5.72 13.86 -8.19
N LYS A 75 -5.37 14.08 -9.46
CA LYS A 75 -5.62 15.36 -10.15
C LYS A 75 -7.13 15.62 -10.20
N SER A 76 -7.54 16.88 -10.31
CA SER A 76 -8.92 17.21 -10.71
C SER A 76 -9.28 16.48 -11.99
N ARG A 77 -10.53 16.01 -12.12
CA ARG A 77 -10.94 15.10 -13.21
C ARG A 77 -10.66 15.62 -14.61
N ASP A 78 -10.84 16.92 -14.82
CA ASP A 78 -10.58 17.64 -16.07
C ASP A 78 -9.11 17.59 -16.50
N LYS A 79 -8.21 17.38 -15.53
CA LYS A 79 -6.75 17.27 -15.72
C LYS A 79 -6.24 15.84 -15.53
N ASP A 80 -7.12 14.91 -15.18
CA ASP A 80 -6.75 13.54 -14.88
C ASP A 80 -6.81 12.65 -16.12
N ASP A 81 -5.70 11.96 -16.40
CA ASP A 81 -5.62 10.97 -17.46
C ASP A 81 -6.04 9.59 -16.93
N LEU A 82 -7.26 9.18 -17.28
CA LEU A 82 -7.82 7.87 -16.91
C LEU A 82 -7.12 6.70 -17.60
N ASN A 83 -6.27 6.92 -18.61
CA ASN A 83 -5.46 5.85 -19.20
C ASN A 83 -4.48 5.24 -18.18
N HIS A 84 -4.19 5.96 -17.09
CA HIS A 84 -3.34 5.48 -16.02
C HIS A 84 -4.08 4.74 -14.90
N THR A 85 -5.41 4.59 -14.97
CA THR A 85 -6.22 3.91 -13.94
C THR A 85 -5.67 2.53 -13.59
N HIS A 86 -5.34 1.71 -14.60
CA HIS A 86 -4.78 0.38 -14.39
C HIS A 86 -3.41 0.43 -13.69
N ALA A 87 -2.49 1.29 -14.15
CA ALA A 87 -1.17 1.43 -13.55
C ALA A 87 -1.25 1.91 -12.08
N ARG A 88 -2.13 2.86 -11.78
CA ARG A 88 -2.37 3.36 -10.42
C ARG A 88 -2.94 2.28 -9.51
N ARG A 89 -3.87 1.46 -10.03
CA ARG A 89 -4.40 0.30 -9.31
C ARG A 89 -3.29 -0.69 -8.98
N GLU A 90 -2.44 -1.04 -9.95
CA GLU A 90 -1.31 -1.95 -9.74
C GLU A 90 -0.32 -1.42 -8.70
N ILE A 91 -0.05 -0.11 -8.69
CA ILE A 91 0.76 0.53 -7.64
C ILE A 91 0.13 0.32 -6.26
N LEU A 92 -1.17 0.64 -6.10
CA LEU A 92 -1.84 0.49 -4.80
C LEU A 92 -1.94 -0.98 -4.38
N LYS A 93 -2.21 -1.89 -5.31
CA LYS A 93 -2.21 -3.34 -5.08
C LYS A 93 -0.86 -3.82 -4.57
N ASN A 94 0.24 -3.41 -5.20
CA ASN A 94 1.58 -3.75 -4.75
C ASN A 94 1.89 -3.19 -3.35
N VAL A 95 1.43 -1.98 -3.03
CA VAL A 95 1.54 -1.42 -1.66
C VAL A 95 0.78 -2.31 -0.68
N VAL A 96 -0.48 -2.63 -0.97
CA VAL A 96 -1.34 -3.50 -0.15
C VAL A 96 -0.68 -4.87 0.08
N ASP A 97 -0.11 -5.48 -0.96
CA ASP A 97 0.61 -6.75 -0.87
C ASP A 97 1.83 -6.69 0.05
N GLN A 98 2.54 -5.55 0.08
CA GLN A 98 3.62 -5.35 1.05
C GLN A 98 3.07 -5.18 2.47
N LEU A 99 2.00 -4.41 2.65
CA LEU A 99 1.38 -4.19 3.96
C LEU A 99 0.82 -5.47 4.58
N ASN A 100 0.23 -6.35 3.77
CA ASN A 100 -0.24 -7.67 4.17
C ASN A 100 0.86 -8.57 4.76
N ARG A 101 2.14 -8.22 4.53
CA ARG A 101 3.28 -8.94 5.11
C ARG A 101 3.66 -8.37 6.48
N PHE A 102 3.19 -7.19 6.88
CA PHE A 102 3.56 -6.55 8.15
C PHE A 102 3.04 -7.40 9.32
N ASN A 103 3.95 -7.77 10.22
CA ASN A 103 3.64 -8.76 11.28
C ASN A 103 3.14 -8.13 12.58
N ARG A 104 3.13 -6.80 12.66
CA ARG A 104 2.70 -6.03 13.84
C ARG A 104 1.73 -4.92 13.49
N LEU A 105 1.16 -4.98 12.28
CA LEU A 105 0.20 -4.00 11.82
C LEU A 105 -1.12 -4.21 12.58
N GLU A 106 -1.56 -3.17 13.26
CA GLU A 106 -2.76 -3.16 14.11
C GLU A 106 -3.85 -2.29 13.48
N GLU A 107 -3.46 -1.24 12.77
CA GLU A 107 -4.37 -0.27 12.17
C GLU A 107 -3.87 0.19 10.80
N VAL A 108 -4.80 0.31 9.85
CA VAL A 108 -4.57 1.07 8.62
C VAL A 108 -5.67 2.10 8.42
N ARG A 109 -5.26 3.33 8.16
CA ARG A 109 -6.14 4.39 7.69
C ARG A 109 -5.86 4.66 6.22
N PHE A 110 -6.88 4.50 5.40
CA PHE A 110 -6.84 4.80 3.98
C PHE A 110 -7.62 6.08 3.70
N VAL A 111 -6.99 7.03 3.02
CA VAL A 111 -7.58 8.33 2.73
C VAL A 111 -7.43 8.63 1.25
N LEU A 112 -8.55 8.86 0.58
CA LEU A 112 -8.58 9.40 -0.78
C LEU A 112 -8.76 10.91 -0.71
N ASN A 113 -7.86 11.64 -1.36
CA ASN A 113 -7.98 13.08 -1.50
C ASN A 113 -8.36 13.42 -2.94
N LEU A 114 -9.54 14.01 -3.09
CA LEU A 114 -10.17 14.32 -4.37
C LEU A 114 -10.60 15.79 -4.37
N ASP A 115 -10.66 16.38 -5.55
CA ASP A 115 -11.29 17.69 -5.74
C ASP A 115 -12.82 17.53 -5.65
N TYR A 116 -13.36 16.59 -6.44
CA TYR A 116 -14.77 16.16 -6.40
C TYR A 116 -14.86 14.64 -6.55
N LEU A 117 -15.89 14.04 -5.96
CA LEU A 117 -16.12 12.59 -6.06
C LEU A 117 -16.56 12.20 -7.47
N ILE A 118 -15.70 11.48 -8.18
CA ILE A 118 -16.01 10.88 -9.48
C ILE A 118 -15.64 9.40 -9.45
N LEU A 119 -16.64 8.54 -9.65
CA LEU A 119 -16.52 7.10 -9.41
C LEU A 119 -15.41 6.43 -10.23
N ASN A 120 -15.28 6.77 -11.52
CA ASN A 120 -14.27 6.17 -12.40
C ASN A 120 -12.85 6.57 -12.00
N GLN A 121 -12.68 7.72 -11.33
CA GLN A 121 -11.36 8.18 -10.87
C GLN A 121 -10.89 7.41 -9.63
N ILE A 122 -11.83 7.00 -8.77
CA ILE A 122 -11.52 6.27 -7.54
C ILE A 122 -11.41 4.75 -7.74
N GLU A 123 -11.64 4.24 -8.95
CA GLU A 123 -11.48 2.80 -9.25
C GLU A 123 -10.14 2.22 -8.78
N PRO A 124 -8.98 2.89 -8.92
CA PRO A 124 -7.71 2.37 -8.40
C PRO A 124 -7.74 2.08 -6.90
N ALA A 125 -8.56 2.82 -6.14
CA ALA A 125 -8.70 2.66 -4.70
C ALA A 125 -9.29 1.29 -4.31
N SER A 126 -9.97 0.59 -5.23
CA SER A 126 -10.53 -0.74 -4.97
C SER A 126 -9.46 -1.75 -4.54
N ALA A 127 -8.19 -1.54 -4.87
CA ALA A 127 -7.09 -2.40 -4.43
C ALA A 127 -6.96 -2.49 -2.90
N ILE A 128 -7.49 -1.51 -2.15
CA ILE A 128 -7.47 -1.51 -0.68
C ILE A 128 -8.24 -2.70 -0.07
N TYR A 129 -9.25 -3.23 -0.76
CA TYR A 129 -9.99 -4.41 -0.31
C TYR A 129 -9.16 -5.71 -0.37
N GLY A 130 -7.95 -5.66 -0.92
CA GLY A 130 -6.97 -6.73 -0.83
C GLY A 130 -6.26 -6.81 0.53
N LEU A 131 -6.49 -5.88 1.46
CA LEU A 131 -5.92 -5.95 2.81
C LEU A 131 -6.45 -7.18 3.56
N ASN A 132 -5.55 -7.94 4.18
CA ASN A 132 -5.86 -9.22 4.84
C ASN A 132 -6.09 -9.11 6.36
N PHE A 133 -6.15 -7.89 6.91
CA PHE A 133 -6.42 -7.65 8.33
C PHE A 133 -7.74 -6.89 8.50
N GLN A 134 -8.43 -7.18 9.61
CA GLN A 134 -9.83 -6.78 9.80
C GLN A 134 -10.02 -5.31 10.18
N SER A 135 -8.99 -4.64 10.71
CA SER A 135 -9.10 -3.30 11.27
C SER A 135 -8.46 -2.25 10.36
N TRP A 136 -9.25 -1.70 9.44
CA TRP A 136 -8.89 -0.53 8.65
C TRP A 136 -10.06 0.43 8.48
N THR A 137 -9.75 1.70 8.20
CA THR A 137 -10.72 2.78 7.97
C THR A 137 -10.52 3.41 6.60
N PHE A 138 -11.59 4.01 6.07
CA PHE A 138 -11.60 4.64 4.76
C PHE A 138 -12.30 5.99 4.79
N ASP A 139 -11.55 7.04 4.47
CA ASP A 139 -12.05 8.40 4.31
C ASP A 139 -11.90 8.90 2.87
N ILE A 140 -12.86 9.70 2.43
CA ILE A 140 -12.76 10.53 1.23
C ILE A 140 -12.72 11.99 1.70
N LEU A 141 -11.65 12.69 1.36
CA LEU A 141 -11.52 14.12 1.54
C LEU A 141 -11.87 14.78 0.20
N THR A 142 -13.04 15.41 0.15
CA THR A 142 -13.39 16.44 -0.83
C THR A 142 -13.49 17.79 -0.09
N ASP A 143 -14.02 18.84 -0.74
CA ASP A 143 -14.36 20.11 -0.06
C ASP A 143 -15.16 19.88 1.24
N ASP A 144 -15.95 18.80 1.28
CA ASP A 144 -16.44 18.18 2.50
C ASP A 144 -15.72 16.84 2.76
N VAL A 145 -15.31 16.61 4.01
CA VAL A 145 -14.73 15.33 4.43
C VAL A 145 -15.85 14.32 4.68
N GLU A 146 -15.88 13.24 3.91
CA GLU A 146 -16.82 12.14 4.08
C GLU A 146 -16.12 10.87 4.56
N HIS A 147 -16.55 10.33 5.71
CA HIS A 147 -16.19 8.96 6.10
C HIS A 147 -16.95 7.97 5.23
N VAL A 148 -16.24 7.04 4.60
CA VAL A 148 -16.87 5.96 3.85
C VAL A 148 -17.37 4.92 4.85
N GLN A 149 -18.67 4.95 5.10
CA GLN A 149 -19.32 3.96 5.96
C GLN A 149 -19.31 2.58 5.29
N HIS A 150 -19.18 1.55 6.12
CA HIS A 150 -19.40 0.16 5.70
C HIS A 150 -20.78 0.03 5.06
N ASP A 151 -20.89 -0.70 3.95
CA ASP A 151 -22.12 -0.82 3.16
C ASP A 151 -22.66 0.52 2.60
N SER A 152 -21.86 1.58 2.54
CA SER A 152 -22.21 2.74 1.72
C SER A 152 -22.24 2.38 0.23
N ALA A 153 -22.86 3.22 -0.60
CA ALA A 153 -22.86 3.00 -2.05
C ALA A 153 -21.44 2.95 -2.63
N ILE A 154 -20.54 3.78 -2.10
CA ILE A 154 -19.13 3.84 -2.49
C ILE A 154 -18.38 2.57 -2.05
N ASP A 155 -18.56 2.14 -0.79
CA ASP A 155 -17.94 0.92 -0.25
C ASP A 155 -18.34 -0.31 -1.09
N ARG A 156 -19.64 -0.49 -1.34
CA ARG A 156 -20.14 -1.61 -2.16
C ARG A 156 -19.61 -1.57 -3.59
N LEU A 157 -19.53 -0.38 -4.19
CA LEU A 157 -19.04 -0.21 -5.55
C LEU A 157 -17.56 -0.62 -5.65
N LEU A 158 -16.72 -0.10 -4.76
CA LEU A 158 -15.28 -0.39 -4.78
C LEU A 158 -15.00 -1.85 -4.41
N ARG A 159 -15.77 -2.43 -3.49
CA ARG A 159 -15.71 -3.87 -3.18
C ARG A 159 -16.06 -4.73 -4.41
N ALA A 160 -17.17 -4.41 -5.08
CA ALA A 160 -17.56 -5.13 -6.30
C ALA A 160 -16.52 -4.98 -7.42
N GLN A 161 -15.89 -3.80 -7.53
CA GLN A 161 -14.80 -3.58 -8.48
C GLN A 161 -13.55 -4.40 -8.13
N PHE A 162 -13.21 -4.52 -6.85
CA PHE A 162 -12.14 -5.41 -6.40
C PHE A 162 -12.42 -6.87 -6.79
N GLU A 163 -13.60 -7.39 -6.44
CA GLU A 163 -14.02 -8.77 -6.74
C GLU A 163 -14.00 -9.06 -8.24
N ARG A 164 -14.53 -8.15 -9.07
CA ARG A 164 -14.48 -8.26 -10.53
C ARG A 164 -13.06 -8.39 -11.04
N ASN A 165 -12.15 -7.55 -10.57
CA ASN A 165 -10.76 -7.59 -11.01
C ASN A 165 -10.07 -8.88 -10.55
N SER A 166 -10.35 -9.37 -9.34
CA SER A 166 -9.82 -10.66 -8.87
C SER A 166 -10.26 -11.83 -9.75
N LEU A 167 -11.50 -11.84 -10.23
CA LEU A 167 -12.01 -12.85 -11.15
C LEU A 167 -11.30 -12.80 -12.51
N VAL A 168 -11.08 -11.60 -13.06
CA VAL A 168 -10.34 -11.43 -14.33
C VAL A 168 -8.91 -11.96 -14.18
N GLU A 169 -8.22 -11.59 -13.11
CA GLU A 169 -6.85 -12.07 -12.83
C GLU A 169 -6.79 -13.59 -12.62
N GLU A 170 -7.83 -14.22 -12.09
CA GLU A 170 -7.92 -15.68 -11.98
C GLU A 170 -8.14 -16.35 -13.34
N LEU A 171 -9.01 -15.81 -14.17
CA LEU A 171 -9.26 -16.31 -15.52
C LEU A 171 -7.99 -16.23 -16.37
N ASP A 172 -7.27 -15.12 -16.32
CA ASP A 172 -6.02 -14.94 -17.06
C ASP A 172 -4.95 -15.97 -16.65
N ARG A 173 -4.83 -16.24 -15.33
CA ARG A 173 -3.92 -17.27 -14.81
C ARG A 173 -4.27 -18.67 -15.32
N ARG A 174 -5.57 -19.01 -15.38
CA ARG A 174 -6.02 -20.31 -15.91
C ARG A 174 -5.73 -20.46 -17.40
N HIS A 175 -5.93 -19.40 -18.20
CA HIS A 175 -5.65 -19.43 -19.64
C HIS A 175 -4.15 -19.52 -19.96
N MET A 176 -3.29 -18.88 -19.16
CA MET A 176 -1.83 -19.00 -19.29
C MET A 176 -1.33 -20.39 -18.87
N GLY A 177 -1.97 -21.04 -17.88
CA GLY A 177 -1.63 -22.39 -17.43
C GLY A 177 -1.97 -23.51 -18.44
N SER A 178 -2.94 -23.31 -19.33
CA SER A 178 -3.35 -24.32 -20.33
C SER A 178 -2.52 -24.35 -21.62
N ARG A 179 -1.56 -23.43 -21.83
CA ARG A 179 -0.69 -23.43 -23.03
C ARG A 179 0.59 -24.29 -22.91
N GLY A 180 0.81 -24.95 -21.77
CA GLY A 180 2.07 -25.64 -21.45
C GLY A 180 2.08 -27.17 -21.57
N SER A 181 1.23 -27.80 -22.39
CA SER A 181 1.30 -29.26 -22.61
C SER A 181 0.88 -29.63 -24.04
N ARG A 182 1.79 -29.46 -25.00
CA ARG A 182 1.78 -30.31 -26.20
C ARG A 182 2.69 -31.49 -25.91
N PRO A 183 2.20 -32.75 -26.00
CA PRO A 183 3.10 -33.89 -26.00
C PRO A 183 3.87 -33.87 -27.31
N ASP A 184 5.18 -34.05 -27.23
CA ASP A 184 6.04 -34.32 -28.38
C ASP A 184 5.51 -35.58 -29.10
N GLU A 185 4.97 -35.38 -30.31
CA GLU A 185 4.78 -36.46 -31.26
C GLU A 185 6.17 -36.86 -31.80
N ASN A 186 6.72 -37.94 -31.25
CA ASN A 186 7.80 -38.68 -31.88
C ASN A 186 7.24 -39.38 -33.13
N VAL A 187 7.78 -39.04 -34.30
CA VAL A 187 7.82 -39.89 -35.50
C VAL A 187 9.27 -39.97 -35.97
#